data_AF-A0A357Y4S3-F1
#
_entry.id   AF-A0A357Y4S3-F1
#
_cell.length_a   1.000
_cell.length_b   1.000
_cell.length_c   1.000
_cell.angle_alpha   90.00
_cell.angle_beta   90.00
_cell.angle_gamma   90.00
#
_symmetry.space_group_name_H-M   'P 1'
#
loop_
_entity.id
_entity.type
_entity.pdbx_description
1 polymer ?
#
loop_
_entity_poly.entity_id
_entity_poly.type
_entity_poly.pdbx_seq_one_letter_code
_entity_poly.pdbx_strand_id
1 'polypeptide(L)' 'MMIDNVRVTLENGPFTAEDAQYYIDRIKKSTKLTLKKVTFRRADTYLDIRYAFEGIPFERVRRVDLTDTNEKRIVNK' A
#
# COMPACT_ATOMS: atom_id res chain seq x y z
N MET A 1 -0.70 -11.25 4.18
CA MET A 1 -0.16 -11.08 5.54
C MET A 1 -1.04 -10.12 6.35
N MET A 2 -0.82 -9.99 7.66
CA MET A 2 -1.54 -9.05 8.52
C MET A 2 -0.53 -8.11 9.20
N ILE A 3 -0.80 -6.81 9.19
CA ILE A 3 0.05 -5.76 9.75
C ILE A 3 -0.85 -4.78 10.50
N ASP A 4 -0.65 -4.55 11.79
CA ASP A 4 -1.48 -3.64 12.61
C ASP A 4 -3.00 -3.88 12.47
N ASN A 5 -3.45 -5.15 12.50
CA ASN A 5 -4.85 -5.55 12.22
C ASN A 5 -5.38 -5.18 10.82
N VAL A 6 -4.52 -4.70 9.92
CA VAL A 6 -4.82 -4.45 8.52
C VAL A 6 -4.51 -5.71 7.71
N ARG A 7 -5.46 -6.19 6.92
CA ARG A 7 -5.22 -7.29 5.98
C ARG A 7 -4.42 -6.77 4.79
N VAL A 8 -3.21 -7.27 4.59
CA VAL A 8 -2.30 -6.87 3.52
C VAL A 8 -2.16 -7.98 2.50
N THR A 9 -2.47 -7.65 1.24
CA THR A 9 -2.25 -8.53 0.08
C THR A 9 -1.17 -7.90 -0.80
N LEU A 10 -0.16 -8.68 -1.15
CA LEU A 10 0.91 -8.29 -2.06
C LEU A 10 0.77 -9.10 -3.34
N GLU A 11 0.61 -8.41 -4.47
CA GLU A 11 0.47 -9.00 -5.79
C GLU A 11 1.66 -8.55 -6.66
N ASN A 12 2.35 -9.53 -7.24
CA ASN A 12 3.49 -9.41 -8.15
C ASN A 12 4.76 -8.75 -7.58
N GLY A 13 5.87 -9.49 -7.68
CA GLY A 13 7.23 -8.97 -7.47
C GLY A 13 7.71 -8.89 -6.01
N PRO A 14 8.99 -8.51 -5.80
CA PRO A 14 9.55 -8.28 -4.48
C PRO A 14 8.97 -6.97 -3.92
N PHE A 15 7.98 -7.12 -3.05
CA PHE A 15 7.45 -6.03 -2.23
C PHE A 15 7.55 -6.50 -0.79
N THR A 16 8.29 -5.75 0.03
CA THR A 16 8.62 -6.20 1.38
C THR A 16 7.51 -5.83 2.37
N ALA A 17 7.54 -6.43 3.55
CA ALA A 17 6.69 -6.03 4.66
C ALA A 17 6.94 -4.56 5.08
N GLU A 18 8.19 -4.10 4.96
CA GLU A 18 8.61 -2.74 5.31
C GLU A 18 8.02 -1.70 4.34
N ASP A 19 8.05 -2.00 3.04
CA ASP A 19 7.37 -1.20 2.02
C ASP A 19 5.88 -1.06 2.34
N ALA A 20 5.22 -2.18 2.65
CA ALA A 20 3.80 -2.20 2.98
C ALA A 20 3.48 -1.34 4.20
N GLN A 21 4.28 -1.44 5.28
CA GLN A 21 4.12 -0.62 6.47
C GLN A 21 4.22 0.88 6.15
N TYR A 22 5.20 1.27 5.34
CA TYR A 22 5.41 2.67 4.97
C TYR A 22 4.18 3.30 4.30
N TYR A 23 3.54 2.59 3.37
CA TYR A 23 2.30 3.08 2.76
C TYR A 23 1.09 3.02 3.70
N ILE A 24 0.99 1.99 4.54
CA ILE A 24 -0.06 1.90 5.57
C ILE A 24 0.00 3.12 6.49
N ASP A 25 1.19 3.51 6.95
CA ASP A 25 1.38 4.68 7.81
C ASP A 25 1.01 5.97 7.10
N ARG A 26 1.36 6.11 5.81
CA ARG A 26 0.94 7.27 5.00
C ARG A 26 -0.58 7.33 4.83
N ILE A 27 -1.25 6.19 4.60
CA ILE A 27 -2.71 6.12 4.50
C ILE A 27 -3.34 6.52 5.84
N LYS A 28 -2.88 5.93 6.96
CA LYS A 28 -3.35 6.23 8.31
C LYS A 28 -3.17 7.71 8.68
N LYS A 29 -2.08 8.35 8.26
CA LYS A 29 -1.86 9.80 8.47
C LYS A 29 -2.82 10.69 7.66
N SER A 30 -3.32 10.22 6.53
CA SER A 30 -4.18 10.99 5.63
C SER A 30 -5.67 10.96 5.99
N THR A 31 -6.08 10.12 6.94
CA THR A 31 -7.49 9.84 7.23
C THR A 31 -7.72 9.50 8.69
N LYS A 32 -8.92 9.79 9.21
CA LYS A 32 -9.35 9.36 10.55
C LYS A 32 -10.03 7.99 10.56
N LEU A 33 -10.19 7.38 9.38
CA LEU A 33 -10.91 6.13 9.19
C LEU A 33 -10.03 4.92 9.53
N THR A 34 -10.62 3.89 10.15
CA THR A 34 -9.94 2.63 10.45
C THR A 34 -9.68 1.85 9.16
N LEU A 35 -8.41 1.65 8.85
CA LEU A 35 -7.97 0.89 7.68
C LEU A 35 -8.21 -0.61 7.91
N LYS A 36 -8.97 -1.26 7.03
CA LYS A 36 -9.35 -2.68 7.15
C LYS A 36 -8.47 -3.59 6.31
N LYS A 37 -8.22 -3.17 5.07
CA LYS A 37 -7.51 -3.97 4.06
C LYS A 37 -6.71 -3.06 3.15
N VAL A 38 -5.53 -3.52 2.75
CA VAL A 38 -4.74 -2.92 1.67
C VAL A 38 -4.27 -4.02 0.72
N THR A 39 -4.31 -3.73 -0.57
CA THR A 39 -3.77 -4.57 -1.63
C THR A 39 -2.79 -3.74 -2.43
N PHE A 40 -1.56 -4.22 -2.49
CA PHE A 40 -0.48 -3.64 -3.27
C PHE A 40 -0.27 -4.51 -4.50
N ARG A 41 -0.40 -3.92 -5.68
CA ARG A 41 -0.10 -4.58 -6.94
C ARG A 41 1.00 -3.81 -7.64
N ARG A 42 2.17 -4.42 -7.78
CA ARG A 42 3.27 -3.83 -8.52
C ARG A 42 3.12 -4.12 -10.02
N ALA A 43 3.21 -3.07 -10.81
CA ALA A 43 3.39 -3.13 -12.26
C ALA A 43 4.80 -2.63 -12.62
N ASP A 44 5.17 -2.72 -13.89
CA ASP A 44 6.51 -2.35 -14.34
C ASP A 44 6.82 -0.87 -14.13
N THR A 45 5.81 0.00 -14.27
CA THR A 45 5.96 1.46 -14.23
C THR A 45 5.31 2.12 -13.01
N TYR A 46 4.43 1.42 -12.29
CA TYR A 46 3.69 1.99 -11.15
C TYR A 46 3.34 0.94 -10.08
N LEU A 47 3.04 1.42 -8.88
CA LEU A 47 2.44 0.68 -7.79
C LEU A 47 0.96 1.06 -7.66
N ASP A 48 0.07 0.08 -7.83
CA ASP A 48 -1.37 0.23 -7.58
C ASP A 48 -1.64 -0.15 -6.12
N ILE A 49 -2.16 0.82 -5.35
CA ILE A 49 -2.49 0.68 -3.94
C ILE A 49 -4.01 0.78 -3.81
N ARG A 50 -4.64 -0.32 -3.42
CA ARG A 50 -6.08 -0.38 -3.16
C ARG A 50 -6.32 -0.57 -1.70
N TYR A 51 -7.19 0.23 -1.09
CA TYR A 51 -7.42 0.15 0.34
C TYR A 51 -8.88 0.38 0.72
N ALA A 52 -9.33 -0.39 1.71
CA ALA A 52 -10.67 -0.37 2.24
C ALA A 52 -10.66 0.07 3.70
N PHE A 53 -11.69 0.83 4.10
CA PHE A 53 -11.91 1.22 5.49
C PHE A 53 -13.04 0.41 6.11
N GLU A 54 -13.05 0.31 7.42
CA GLU A 54 -14.17 -0.28 8.16
C GLU A 54 -15.45 0.54 7.94
N GLY A 55 -16.57 -0.16 7.76
CA GLY A 55 -17.89 0.46 7.53
C GLY A 55 -18.08 1.12 6.17
N ILE A 56 -17.06 1.12 5.28
CA ILE A 56 -17.14 1.73 3.95
C ILE A 56 -17.24 0.65 2.87
N PRO A 57 -18.27 0.68 2.01
CA PRO A 57 -18.52 -0.38 1.02
C PRO A 57 -17.64 -0.28 -0.24
N PHE A 58 -16.84 0.78 -0.38
CA PHE A 58 -15.98 1.02 -1.52
C PHE A 58 -14.48 1.02 -1.16
N GLU A 59 -13.66 0.52 -2.08
CA GLU A 59 -12.20 0.61 -1.99
C GLU A 59 -11.72 1.93 -2.62
N ARG A 60 -10.69 2.53 -2.04
CA ARG A 60 -9.96 3.64 -2.67
C ARG A 60 -8.80 3.08 -3.47
N VAL A 61 -8.52 3.71 -4.61
CA VAL A 61 -7.40 3.33 -5.49
C VAL A 61 -6.45 4.51 -5.59
N ARG A 62 -5.15 4.25 -5.42
CA ARG A 62 -4.07 5.21 -5.62
C ARG A 62 -2.99 4.55 -6.45
N ARG A 63 -2.53 5.22 -7.50
CA ARG A 63 -1.37 4.80 -8.28
C ARG A 63 -0.18 5.70 -7.96
N VAL A 64 0.99 5.08 -7.82
CA VAL A 64 2.25 5.77 -7.56
C VAL A 64 3.22 5.35 -8.65
N ASP A 65 3.74 6.31 -9.42
CA ASP A 65 4.68 6.00 -10.49
C ASP A 65 6.04 5.62 -9.91
N LEU A 66 6.57 4.46 -10.31
CA LEU A 66 7.88 3.97 -9.84
C LEU A 66 9.05 4.78 -10.43
N THR A 67 8.78 5.58 -11.46
CA THR A 67 9.74 6.53 -12.04
C THR A 67 9.90 7.78 -11.17
N ASP A 68 8.97 8.05 -10.27
CA ASP A 68 9.04 9.24 -9.41
C ASP A 68 10.13 9.05 -8.34
N THR A 69 11.07 9.98 -8.35
CA THR A 69 12.48 9.74 -8.02
C THR A 69 12.75 9.86 -6.53
N ASN A 70 12.10 9.03 -5.71
CA ASN A 70 12.45 8.80 -4.31
C ASN A 70 12.18 7.37 -3.81
N GLU A 71 11.47 6.53 -4.58
CA GLU A 71 11.10 5.17 -4.16
C GLU A 71 12.15 4.10 -4.54
N LYS A 72 13.20 4.46 -5.29
CA LYS A 72 14.34 3.58 -5.60
C LYS A 72 15.13 3.11 -4.36
N ARG A 73 14.96 3.73 -3.19
CA ARG A 73 15.71 3.39 -1.97
C ARG A 73 15.10 2.28 -1.12
N ILE A 74 13.81 1.97 -1.25
CA ILE A 74 13.14 1.02 -0.34
C ILE A 74 13.12 -0.41 -0.89
N VAL A 75 13.31 -0.57 -2.21
CA VAL A 75 13.25 -1.89 -2.87
C VAL A 75 14.62 -2.61 -2.95
N ASN A 76 15.72 -1.92 -2.67
CA ASN A 76 17.07 -2.46 -2.82
C ASN A 76 17.85 -2.40 -1.49
N LYS A 77 17.38 -3.09 -0.45
CA LYS A 77 18.21 -3.40 0.70
C LYS A 77 18.05 -4.86 1.12
#